data_AF-A0A353BIE6-F1
#
_entry.id   AF-A0A353BIE6-F1
#
_cell.length_a   1.000
_cell.length_b   1.000
_cell.length_c   1.000
_cell.angle_alpha   90.00
_cell.angle_beta   90.00
_cell.angle_gamma   90.00
#
_symmetry.space_group_name_H-M   'P 1'
#
loop_
_entity.id
_entity.type
_entity.pdbx_description
1 polymer ?
#
loop_
_entity_poly.entity_id
_entity_poly.type
_entity_poly.pdbx_seq_one_letter_code
_entity_poly.pdbx_strand_id
1 'polypeptide(L)'
;MAGPGPGPQILRSLRAGLRPLPPVRHPQALGGEPGPGGARRLGGDAGRRPGRSLFKHSAAAGPAGVPPERLGPGRAAGVGLTVLRAGILTIGNEVLYGQILDGNAAFLGRELQAQGCEVAWRRTVGDRIPDITDAVKSGLDACDVLLATGGLGPTSDDVTRQAAARLFKSKLVLDRALLEGIRRRFAARGLRMPPCNRSQAMVPDKAVALPNPQGTAPGLLFRQGSKSVILLPGVPRELEAIWEQTLRPMLAQKSGRRTAVKTLRTFGLPESALADRLRLVEKALPAGCLAYLPSCRGVDLRLTFSDRSAEAARTRAGKFAGRISRALGDSIYGQGQETMEQVVGRILTDCCLTISTAESCTGGLMADRLTDVPGSSGYFRGGVVAYSNQLKIKVLGVRPETLRRHGAVSRQTAGEMAAGGRRLSGSDLCLAATGIAGPGGAVPGKPAGLVFLAVSGPFGSIVREKRFIGGRRTIKEWAAQAGLNLARLYLAGKGRLKDRT
;
A
#
# COMPACT_ATOMS: atom_id res chain seq x y z
N MET A 1 -48.19 26.43 8.96
CA MET A 1 -48.92 25.58 8.00
C MET A 1 -47.92 24.64 7.34
N ALA A 2 -48.24 23.35 7.20
CA ALA A 2 -47.35 22.36 6.59
C ALA A 2 -47.89 21.98 5.20
N GLY A 3 -47.07 22.09 4.16
CA GLY A 3 -47.40 21.58 2.83
C GLY A 3 -47.30 20.06 2.77
N PRO A 4 -48.05 19.38 1.89
CA PRO A 4 -48.02 17.93 1.77
C PRO A 4 -46.66 17.45 1.25
N GLY A 5 -46.12 16.42 1.90
CA GLY A 5 -44.91 15.74 1.41
C GLY A 5 -45.18 14.98 0.09
N PRO A 6 -44.14 14.73 -0.73
CA PRO A 6 -44.28 14.03 -2.00
C PRO A 6 -44.86 12.62 -1.80
N GLY A 7 -45.89 12.29 -2.59
CA GLY A 7 -46.66 11.06 -2.45
C GLY A 7 -45.88 9.76 -2.76
N PRO A 8 -46.41 8.60 -2.34
CA PRO A 8 -45.72 7.30 -2.37
C PRO A 8 -45.32 6.76 -3.76
N GLN A 9 -45.70 7.43 -4.86
CA GLN A 9 -45.28 7.07 -6.22
C GLN A 9 -43.81 7.46 -6.50
N ILE A 10 -43.31 8.59 -5.98
CA ILE A 10 -41.90 9.01 -6.16
C ILE A 10 -40.93 8.07 -5.42
N LEU A 11 -41.40 7.45 -4.32
CA LEU A 11 -40.65 6.40 -3.61
C LEU A 11 -40.65 5.04 -4.31
N ARG A 12 -41.55 4.81 -5.30
CA ARG A 12 -41.55 3.60 -6.12
C ARG A 12 -40.63 3.72 -7.33
N SER A 13 -40.61 4.86 -8.02
CA SER A 13 -39.68 5.08 -9.16
C SER A 13 -38.21 4.99 -8.73
N LEU A 14 -37.84 5.56 -7.58
CA LEU A 14 -36.49 5.44 -7.02
C LEU A 14 -36.11 4.01 -6.58
N ARG A 15 -37.08 3.12 -6.32
CA ARG A 15 -36.80 1.69 -6.04
C ARG A 15 -36.64 0.85 -7.31
N ALA A 16 -37.23 1.25 -8.43
CA ALA A 16 -37.18 0.50 -9.68
C ALA A 16 -35.88 0.70 -10.48
N GLY A 17 -35.21 1.85 -10.31
CA GLY A 17 -33.97 2.18 -11.04
C GLY A 17 -32.68 1.61 -10.44
N LEU A 18 -32.67 1.21 -9.16
CA LEU A 18 -31.47 0.73 -8.48
C LEU A 18 -31.26 -0.78 -8.71
N ARG A 19 -30.47 -1.13 -9.74
CA ARG A 19 -29.94 -2.49 -9.88
C ARG A 19 -29.10 -2.83 -8.63
N PRO A 20 -29.19 -4.07 -8.09
CA PRO A 20 -28.24 -4.51 -7.09
C PRO A 20 -26.82 -4.42 -7.66
N LEU A 21 -25.86 -3.94 -6.84
CA LEU A 21 -24.47 -3.80 -7.24
C LEU A 21 -23.96 -5.14 -7.80
N PRO A 22 -23.36 -5.18 -9.00
CA PRO A 22 -22.74 -6.39 -9.50
C PRO A 22 -21.63 -6.83 -8.54
N PRO A 23 -21.45 -8.14 -8.28
CA PRO A 23 -20.31 -8.61 -7.52
C PRO A 23 -19.03 -8.15 -8.22
N VAL A 24 -18.03 -7.72 -7.44
CA VAL A 24 -16.74 -7.21 -7.93
C VAL A 24 -16.14 -8.18 -8.94
N ARG A 25 -16.23 -7.84 -10.23
CA ARG A 25 -15.79 -8.73 -11.31
C ARG A 25 -14.27 -8.84 -11.28
N HIS A 26 -13.77 -10.06 -11.24
CA HIS A 26 -12.38 -10.33 -11.59
C HIS A 26 -12.18 -10.04 -13.08
N PRO A 27 -11.01 -9.50 -13.50
CA PRO A 27 -10.71 -9.35 -14.92
C PRO A 27 -10.62 -10.75 -15.55
N GLN A 28 -11.57 -11.07 -16.42
CA GLN A 28 -11.47 -12.23 -17.29
C GLN A 28 -10.43 -11.93 -18.38
N ALA A 29 -9.58 -12.90 -18.66
CA ALA A 29 -8.60 -12.78 -19.74
C ALA A 29 -9.31 -12.79 -21.10
N LEU A 30 -8.84 -11.95 -22.02
CA LEU A 30 -9.17 -12.03 -23.43
C LEU A 30 -8.52 -13.30 -24.00
N GLY A 31 -9.32 -14.36 -24.18
CA GLY A 31 -8.96 -15.54 -24.95
C GLY A 31 -9.85 -15.63 -26.18
N GLY A 32 -9.29 -15.40 -27.36
CA GLY A 32 -9.98 -15.64 -28.61
C GLY A 32 -9.88 -17.11 -29.01
N GLU A 33 -11.01 -17.72 -29.34
CA GLU A 33 -11.04 -19.01 -30.04
C GLU A 33 -11.04 -18.79 -31.57
N PRO A 34 -10.30 -19.60 -32.33
CA PRO A 34 -10.61 -19.87 -33.73
C PRO A 34 -11.40 -21.19 -33.85
N GLY A 35 -12.60 -21.12 -34.46
CA GLY A 35 -13.41 -22.27 -34.83
C GLY A 35 -12.89 -23.04 -36.06
N PRO A 36 -13.49 -24.20 -36.41
CA PRO A 36 -12.75 -25.27 -37.10
C PRO A 36 -13.15 -25.55 -38.56
N GLY A 37 -12.28 -26.30 -39.26
CA GLY A 37 -12.54 -27.03 -40.50
C GLY A 37 -11.53 -26.73 -41.62
N GLY A 38 -10.97 -27.68 -42.37
CA GLY A 38 -10.99 -29.15 -42.25
C GLY A 38 -10.58 -29.83 -43.56
N ALA A 39 -9.65 -30.80 -43.56
CA ALA A 39 -9.32 -31.61 -44.74
C ALA A 39 -8.73 -33.01 -44.43
N ARG A 40 -9.24 -33.99 -45.17
CA ARG A 40 -9.08 -35.46 -45.16
C ARG A 40 -7.68 -36.06 -45.47
N ARG A 41 -7.47 -37.30 -44.95
CA ARG A 41 -6.59 -38.42 -45.46
C ARG A 41 -5.07 -38.15 -45.36
N LEU A 42 -4.13 -39.11 -45.17
CA LEU A 42 -4.07 -40.60 -45.09
C LEU A 42 -3.41 -41.01 -43.73
N GLY A 43 -3.08 -42.26 -43.35
CA GLY A 43 -3.36 -43.62 -43.86
C GLY A 43 -2.22 -44.64 -43.62
N GLY A 44 -2.45 -45.69 -42.80
CA GLY A 44 -1.56 -46.83 -42.49
C GLY A 44 -0.52 -46.60 -41.36
N ASP A 45 0.10 -47.59 -40.71
CA ASP A 45 -0.22 -48.95 -40.21
C ASP A 45 1.07 -49.50 -39.52
N ALA A 46 0.97 -50.54 -38.66
CA ALA A 46 2.06 -51.22 -37.93
C ALA A 46 2.87 -50.39 -36.89
N GLY A 47 3.39 -50.94 -35.80
CA GLY A 47 3.27 -52.31 -35.25
C GLY A 47 4.38 -52.63 -34.22
N ARG A 48 4.11 -53.61 -33.33
CA ARG A 48 5.02 -54.29 -32.37
C ARG A 48 5.22 -53.74 -30.94
N ARG A 49 4.89 -54.65 -30.01
CA ARG A 49 5.23 -54.81 -28.57
C ARG A 49 6.33 -55.93 -28.47
N PRO A 50 6.69 -56.53 -27.29
CA PRO A 50 6.99 -56.03 -25.92
C PRO A 50 8.26 -56.72 -25.28
N GLY A 51 8.56 -56.41 -24.00
CA GLY A 51 9.33 -57.25 -23.04
C GLY A 51 9.65 -56.46 -21.75
N ARG A 52 9.25 -56.85 -20.51
CA ARG A 52 9.71 -57.96 -19.63
C ARG A 52 11.25 -57.92 -19.38
N SER A 53 11.81 -58.11 -18.18
CA SER A 53 11.32 -58.72 -16.92
C SER A 53 12.04 -58.21 -15.64
N LEU A 54 11.32 -58.32 -14.52
CA LEU A 54 11.75 -58.40 -13.12
C LEU A 54 12.77 -59.54 -12.82
N PHE A 55 13.60 -59.41 -11.75
CA PHE A 55 13.58 -60.29 -10.54
C PHE A 55 14.69 -60.03 -9.47
N LYS A 56 14.33 -60.21 -8.17
CA LYS A 56 15.04 -60.84 -6.99
C LYS A 56 16.52 -60.51 -6.64
N HIS A 57 17.08 -60.81 -5.44
CA HIS A 57 16.68 -60.77 -3.99
C HIS A 57 17.89 -61.24 -3.11
N SER A 58 17.77 -61.23 -1.76
CA SER A 58 18.71 -61.77 -0.72
C SER A 58 19.99 -60.93 -0.42
N ALA A 59 20.39 -60.54 0.81
CA ALA A 59 20.61 -61.17 2.16
C ALA A 59 22.08 -61.60 2.39
N ALA A 60 22.74 -61.62 3.58
CA ALA A 60 22.33 -61.52 5.00
C ALA A 60 23.48 -60.98 5.95
N ALA A 61 23.22 -60.94 7.28
CA ALA A 61 24.05 -60.76 8.53
C ALA A 61 25.60 -60.53 8.46
N GLY A 62 26.34 -59.89 9.40
CA GLY A 62 26.24 -59.56 10.86
C GLY A 62 27.62 -59.88 11.54
N PRO A 63 28.00 -59.49 12.80
CA PRO A 63 27.29 -58.80 13.88
C PRO A 63 28.10 -57.71 14.71
N ALA A 64 27.47 -57.22 15.80
CA ALA A 64 28.04 -56.73 17.10
C ALA A 64 28.71 -55.34 17.27
N GLY A 65 28.09 -54.47 18.09
CA GLY A 65 28.62 -53.22 18.67
C GLY A 65 27.49 -52.21 19.03
N VAL A 66 27.37 -51.78 20.30
CA VAL A 66 26.15 -51.11 20.86
C VAL A 66 26.56 -50.07 21.94
N PRO A 67 25.79 -48.99 22.24
CA PRO A 67 25.27 -47.88 21.42
C PRO A 67 25.85 -46.51 21.89
N PRO A 68 25.30 -45.32 21.54
CA PRO A 68 24.13 -44.82 22.30
C PRO A 68 22.99 -44.21 21.47
N GLU A 69 21.79 -44.42 22.01
CA GLU A 69 20.48 -43.76 21.89
C GLU A 69 19.98 -43.08 20.60
N ARG A 70 18.66 -43.24 20.40
CA ARG A 70 17.92 -42.87 19.19
C ARG A 70 17.13 -41.58 19.42
N LEU A 71 17.21 -40.65 18.47
CA LEU A 71 16.04 -39.85 18.09
C LEU A 71 15.94 -39.73 16.55
N GLY A 72 14.95 -40.43 16.02
CA GLY A 72 14.40 -40.28 14.67
C GLY A 72 12.91 -40.65 14.74
N PRO A 73 12.08 -40.32 13.72
CA PRO A 73 12.44 -40.24 12.31
C PRO A 73 11.97 -38.95 11.59
N GLY A 74 12.30 -38.79 10.31
CA GLY A 74 11.65 -37.75 9.49
C GLY A 74 12.36 -37.30 8.22
N ARG A 75 12.73 -38.23 7.31
CA ARG A 75 13.16 -37.83 5.95
C ARG A 75 12.03 -37.12 5.21
N ALA A 76 12.14 -35.81 5.04
CA ALA A 76 11.56 -35.11 3.91
C ALA A 76 12.69 -34.72 2.95
N ALA A 77 12.95 -35.56 1.95
CA ALA A 77 13.89 -35.25 0.87
C ALA A 77 13.29 -34.19 -0.06
N GLY A 78 13.32 -32.93 0.38
CA GLY A 78 12.99 -31.77 -0.42
C GLY A 78 14.27 -31.03 -0.78
N VAL A 79 14.57 -30.91 -2.08
CA VAL A 79 15.72 -30.13 -2.58
C VAL A 79 15.68 -28.73 -1.95
N GLY A 80 16.71 -28.41 -1.14
CA GLY A 80 16.82 -27.15 -0.42
C GLY A 80 17.02 -25.98 -1.39
N LEU A 81 15.92 -25.32 -1.74
CA LEU A 81 15.91 -24.22 -2.70
C LEU A 81 16.25 -22.91 -1.97
N THR A 82 17.44 -22.39 -2.24
CA THR A 82 17.98 -21.16 -1.65
C THR A 82 17.06 -19.97 -1.88
N VAL A 83 16.64 -19.34 -0.79
CA VAL A 83 15.97 -18.03 -0.81
C VAL A 83 17.04 -16.96 -0.97
N LEU A 84 16.85 -16.02 -1.90
CA LEU A 84 17.77 -14.89 -2.07
C LEU A 84 17.74 -14.01 -0.82
N ARG A 85 18.88 -13.91 -0.12
CA ARG A 85 19.03 -13.09 1.08
C ARG A 85 19.54 -11.70 0.71
N ALA A 86 18.83 -10.68 1.16
CA ALA A 86 19.10 -9.28 0.86
C ALA A 86 19.41 -8.47 2.12
N GLY A 87 20.48 -7.68 2.08
CA GLY A 87 20.78 -6.65 3.08
C GLY A 87 20.39 -5.27 2.55
N ILE A 88 20.00 -4.36 3.45
CA ILE A 88 19.75 -2.96 3.09
C ILE A 88 20.61 -2.03 3.96
N LEU A 89 21.42 -1.21 3.29
CA LEU A 89 22.32 -0.25 3.91
C LEU A 89 21.89 1.18 3.59
N THR A 90 21.55 1.97 4.60
CA THR A 90 21.29 3.40 4.42
C THR A 90 22.55 4.19 4.78
N ILE A 91 22.93 5.14 3.94
CA ILE A 91 24.13 5.97 4.08
C ILE A 91 23.66 7.42 4.12
N GLY A 92 23.96 8.12 5.21
CA GLY A 92 23.56 9.51 5.42
C GLY A 92 23.56 9.86 6.91
N ASN A 93 24.35 10.85 7.30
CA ASN A 93 24.44 11.33 8.68
C ASN A 93 23.07 11.80 9.22
N GLU A 94 22.26 12.45 8.39
CA GLU A 94 20.92 12.93 8.71
C GLU A 94 19.93 11.79 9.02
N VAL A 95 20.11 10.63 8.38
CA VAL A 95 19.35 9.41 8.72
C VAL A 95 19.93 8.72 9.95
N LEU A 96 21.26 8.66 10.08
CA LEU A 96 21.95 8.08 11.24
C LEU A 96 21.59 8.81 12.54
N TYR A 97 21.49 10.14 12.50
CA TYR A 97 21.11 10.98 13.63
C TYR A 97 19.57 11.07 13.83
N GLY A 98 18.77 10.44 12.97
CA GLY A 98 17.32 10.45 13.05
C GLY A 98 16.65 11.79 12.72
N GLN A 99 17.36 12.71 12.06
CA GLN A 99 16.81 13.98 11.58
C GLN A 99 15.79 13.75 10.44
N ILE A 100 16.02 12.71 9.64
CA ILE A 100 15.12 12.24 8.59
C ILE A 100 14.78 10.77 8.82
N LEU A 101 13.51 10.40 8.67
CA LEU A 101 13.06 9.01 8.74
C LEU A 101 13.56 8.22 7.52
N ASP A 102 14.12 7.02 7.76
CA ASP A 102 14.58 6.10 6.70
C ASP A 102 13.41 5.47 5.91
N GLY A 103 12.81 6.29 5.04
CA GLY A 103 11.77 5.88 4.10
C GLY A 103 12.30 4.98 2.98
N ASN A 104 13.56 5.13 2.58
CA ASN A 104 14.15 4.39 1.46
C ASN A 104 14.32 2.90 1.79
N ALA A 105 14.93 2.55 2.93
CA ALA A 105 15.04 1.15 3.29
C ALA A 105 13.70 0.57 3.80
N ALA A 106 12.74 1.41 4.19
CA ALA A 106 11.35 0.97 4.37
C ALA A 106 10.67 0.64 3.02
N PHE A 107 10.93 1.39 1.96
CA PHE A 107 10.49 1.07 0.58
C PHE A 107 11.16 -0.22 0.08
N LEU A 108 12.50 -0.26 0.07
CA LEU A 108 13.27 -1.43 -0.38
C LEU A 108 12.87 -2.70 0.36
N GLY A 109 12.65 -2.64 1.68
CA GLY A 109 12.20 -3.79 2.46
C GLY A 109 10.83 -4.33 2.04
N ARG A 110 9.84 -3.45 1.80
CA ARG A 110 8.51 -3.86 1.31
C ARG A 110 8.56 -4.51 -0.07
N GLU A 111 9.46 -4.02 -0.91
CA GLU A 111 9.59 -4.41 -2.31
C GLU A 111 10.44 -5.67 -2.52
N LEU A 112 11.54 -5.83 -1.79
CA LEU A 112 12.31 -7.08 -1.72
C LEU A 112 11.43 -8.24 -1.25
N GLN A 113 10.62 -8.03 -0.21
CA GLN A 113 9.62 -8.99 0.24
C GLN A 113 8.58 -9.29 -0.86
N ALA A 114 8.16 -8.28 -1.63
CA ALA A 114 7.25 -8.47 -2.76
C ALA A 114 7.88 -9.27 -3.93
N GLN A 115 9.21 -9.28 -4.07
CA GLN A 115 9.94 -10.16 -5.00
C GLN A 115 10.27 -11.55 -4.41
N GLY A 116 9.88 -11.82 -3.15
CA GLY A 116 10.16 -13.09 -2.46
C GLY A 116 11.60 -13.22 -1.94
N CYS A 117 12.31 -12.10 -1.75
CA CYS A 117 13.61 -12.08 -1.11
C CYS A 117 13.47 -12.02 0.41
N GLU A 118 14.36 -12.68 1.15
CA GLU A 118 14.49 -12.50 2.59
C GLU A 118 15.28 -11.22 2.87
N VAL A 119 14.73 -10.26 3.62
CA VAL A 119 15.50 -9.12 4.10
C VAL A 119 16.19 -9.54 5.39
N ALA A 120 17.47 -9.92 5.29
CA ALA A 120 18.22 -10.49 6.41
C ALA A 120 18.59 -9.42 7.46
N TRP A 121 18.86 -8.19 7.04
CA TRP A 121 19.11 -7.07 7.95
C TRP A 121 18.89 -5.69 7.31
N ARG A 122 18.76 -4.68 8.18
CA ARG A 122 18.89 -3.25 7.85
C ARG A 122 20.00 -2.63 8.72
N ARG A 123 20.82 -1.75 8.16
CA ARG A 123 21.83 -0.96 8.89
C ARG A 123 21.87 0.46 8.31
N THR A 124 22.12 1.44 9.17
CA THR A 124 22.42 2.82 8.77
C THR A 124 23.87 3.15 9.16
N VAL A 125 24.59 3.90 8.32
CA VAL A 125 25.95 4.40 8.58
C VAL A 125 26.08 5.86 8.14
N GLY A 126 27.09 6.55 8.67
CA GLY A 126 27.41 7.92 8.28
C GLY A 126 28.27 8.01 7.02
N ASP A 127 28.47 9.24 6.54
CA ASP A 127 29.15 9.54 5.27
C ASP A 127 30.68 9.50 5.39
N ARG A 128 31.21 8.38 5.90
CA ARG A 128 32.65 8.14 6.05
C ARG A 128 33.05 6.88 5.29
N ILE A 129 34.10 7.00 4.48
CA ILE A 129 34.60 5.90 3.65
C ILE A 129 34.86 4.60 4.44
N PRO A 130 35.46 4.60 5.65
CA PRO A 130 35.64 3.39 6.45
C PRO A 130 34.30 2.73 6.80
N ASP A 131 33.37 3.47 7.40
CA ASP A 131 32.06 2.98 7.85
C ASP A 131 31.27 2.33 6.71
N ILE A 132 31.23 3.00 5.54
CA ILE A 132 30.59 2.49 4.32
C ILE A 132 31.29 1.22 3.83
N THR A 133 32.63 1.25 3.77
CA THR A 133 33.43 0.12 3.27
C THR A 133 33.20 -1.13 4.12
N ASP A 134 33.20 -1.00 5.44
CA ASP A 134 33.06 -2.14 6.36
C ASP A 134 31.62 -2.63 6.43
N ALA A 135 30.62 -1.75 6.37
CA ALA A 135 29.23 -2.15 6.25
C ALA A 135 28.93 -2.88 4.92
N VAL A 136 29.57 -2.48 3.80
CA VAL A 136 29.44 -3.19 2.52
C VAL A 136 30.11 -4.56 2.56
N LYS A 137 31.28 -4.72 3.19
CA LYS A 137 31.91 -6.03 3.42
C LYS A 137 30.99 -6.95 4.22
N SER A 138 30.53 -6.52 5.40
CA SER A 138 29.61 -7.34 6.23
C SER A 138 28.31 -7.71 5.51
N GLY A 139 27.82 -6.86 4.60
CA GLY A 139 26.67 -7.17 3.75
C GLY A 139 26.96 -8.21 2.69
N LEU A 140 28.13 -8.12 2.05
CA LEU A 140 28.62 -9.14 1.14
C LEU A 140 28.89 -10.47 1.84
N ASP A 141 29.27 -10.50 3.11
CA ASP A 141 29.42 -11.77 3.84
C ASP A 141 28.06 -12.41 4.11
N ALA A 142 27.11 -11.63 4.65
CA ALA A 142 25.82 -12.12 5.14
C ALA A 142 24.73 -12.35 4.07
N CYS A 143 24.82 -11.73 2.90
CA CYS A 143 23.74 -11.67 1.90
C CYS A 143 24.19 -12.00 0.47
N ASP A 144 23.24 -12.37 -0.39
CA ASP A 144 23.47 -12.54 -1.84
C ASP A 144 23.41 -11.19 -2.58
N VAL A 145 22.58 -10.28 -2.09
CA VAL A 145 22.43 -8.93 -2.64
C VAL A 145 22.45 -7.90 -1.52
N LEU A 146 23.30 -6.88 -1.64
CA LEU A 146 23.28 -5.71 -0.77
C LEU A 146 22.75 -4.50 -1.55
N LEU A 147 21.71 -3.85 -1.04
CA LEU A 147 21.19 -2.61 -1.59
C LEU A 147 21.58 -1.46 -0.66
N ALA A 148 22.49 -0.60 -1.12
CA ALA A 148 22.89 0.61 -0.42
C ALA A 148 22.17 1.82 -1.01
N THR A 149 21.74 2.78 -0.18
CA THR A 149 21.08 4.02 -0.59
C THR A 149 21.73 5.23 0.08
N GLY A 150 22.07 6.25 -0.70
CA GLY A 150 22.66 7.51 -0.23
C GLY A 150 24.12 7.73 -0.65
N GLY A 151 24.61 8.98 -0.54
CA GLY A 151 25.98 9.38 -0.87
C GLY A 151 26.39 9.26 -2.35
N LEU A 152 25.45 9.41 -3.30
CA LEU A 152 25.69 9.36 -4.77
C LEU A 152 25.48 10.70 -5.50
N GLY A 153 25.12 11.75 -4.77
CA GLY A 153 24.95 13.10 -5.28
C GLY A 153 26.26 13.78 -5.75
N PRO A 154 26.25 15.12 -5.87
CA PRO A 154 27.38 15.90 -6.36
C PRO A 154 28.23 16.57 -5.25
N THR A 155 27.87 16.46 -3.96
CA THR A 155 28.50 17.23 -2.87
C THR A 155 29.72 16.51 -2.27
N SER A 156 30.45 17.17 -1.36
CA SER A 156 31.73 16.67 -0.80
C SER A 156 31.57 15.52 0.19
N ASP A 157 30.39 15.41 0.79
CA ASP A 157 29.91 14.33 1.65
C ASP A 157 29.38 13.11 0.87
N ASP A 158 29.08 13.24 -0.44
CA ASP A 158 28.72 12.11 -1.30
C ASP A 158 29.93 11.20 -1.61
N VAL A 159 30.32 10.37 -0.63
CA VAL A 159 31.51 9.50 -0.68
C VAL A 159 31.22 8.02 -0.99
N THR A 160 29.96 7.60 -1.12
CA THR A 160 29.58 6.18 -1.33
C THR A 160 30.21 5.58 -2.58
N ARG A 161 30.21 6.33 -3.69
CA ARG A 161 30.84 5.91 -4.95
C ARG A 161 32.35 5.72 -4.80
N GLN A 162 33.02 6.61 -4.06
CA GLN A 162 34.46 6.60 -3.82
C GLN A 162 34.84 5.41 -2.92
N ALA A 163 34.05 5.16 -1.87
CA ALA A 163 34.19 4.00 -1.00
C ALA A 163 34.04 2.68 -1.77
N ALA A 164 32.99 2.55 -2.60
CA ALA A 164 32.77 1.36 -3.42
C ALA A 164 33.87 1.17 -4.48
N ALA A 165 34.30 2.23 -5.16
CA ALA A 165 35.40 2.15 -6.12
C ALA A 165 36.70 1.64 -5.45
N ARG A 166 37.01 2.11 -4.24
CA ARG A 166 38.14 1.61 -3.44
C ARG A 166 37.97 0.13 -3.07
N LEU A 167 36.78 -0.27 -2.59
CA LEU A 167 36.50 -1.66 -2.19
C LEU A 167 36.65 -2.65 -3.36
N PHE A 168 36.08 -2.33 -4.53
CA PHE A 168 36.14 -3.20 -5.72
C PHE A 168 37.42 -3.03 -6.56
N LYS A 169 38.40 -2.25 -6.08
CA LYS A 169 39.65 -1.92 -6.79
C LYS A 169 39.37 -1.43 -8.22
N SER A 170 38.46 -0.46 -8.34
CA SER A 170 37.89 0.06 -9.57
C SER A 170 38.29 1.51 -9.79
N LYS A 171 38.51 1.92 -11.03
CA LYS A 171 38.85 3.31 -11.40
C LYS A 171 37.58 4.07 -11.77
N LEU A 172 37.47 5.33 -11.33
CA LEU A 172 36.38 6.21 -11.76
C LEU A 172 36.67 6.76 -13.17
N VAL A 173 35.81 6.42 -14.12
CA VAL A 173 35.89 6.84 -15.53
C VAL A 173 34.71 7.76 -15.85
N LEU A 174 34.93 8.80 -16.64
CA LEU A 174 33.85 9.70 -17.07
C LEU A 174 32.99 9.02 -18.15
N ASP A 175 31.73 8.78 -17.85
CA ASP A 175 30.72 8.44 -18.85
C ASP A 175 30.24 9.74 -19.54
N ARG A 176 30.56 9.87 -20.83
CA ARG A 176 30.17 11.04 -21.64
C ARG A 176 28.67 11.08 -21.92
N ALA A 177 28.00 9.93 -22.07
CA ALA A 177 26.57 9.88 -22.36
C ALA A 177 25.73 10.25 -21.13
N LEU A 178 26.13 9.81 -19.94
CA LEU A 178 25.54 10.26 -18.67
C LEU A 178 25.80 11.75 -18.43
N LEU A 179 27.00 12.27 -18.69
CA LEU A 179 27.29 13.69 -18.58
C LEU A 179 26.37 14.54 -19.49
N GLU A 180 26.16 14.12 -20.73
CA GLU A 180 25.21 14.77 -21.64
C GLU A 180 23.75 14.64 -21.18
N GLY A 181 23.37 13.49 -20.61
CA GLY A 181 22.05 13.31 -19.97
C GLY A 181 21.81 14.30 -18.83
N ILE A 182 22.81 14.49 -17.96
CA ILE A 182 22.77 15.47 -16.87
C ILE A 182 22.67 16.89 -17.44
N ARG A 183 23.50 17.26 -18.43
CA ARG A 183 23.45 18.56 -19.10
C ARG A 183 22.07 18.86 -19.68
N ARG A 184 21.47 17.91 -20.41
CA ARG A 184 20.10 18.04 -20.95
C ARG A 184 19.05 18.22 -19.85
N ARG A 185 19.16 17.52 -18.71
CA ARG A 185 18.23 17.66 -17.57
C ARG A 185 18.30 19.06 -16.94
N PHE A 186 19.49 19.65 -16.84
CA PHE A 186 19.63 21.04 -16.39
C PHE A 186 19.07 22.03 -17.43
N ALA A 187 19.41 21.86 -18.71
CA ALA A 187 18.92 22.71 -19.79
C ALA A 187 17.38 22.71 -19.94
N ALA A 188 16.73 21.54 -19.76
CA ALA A 188 15.27 21.41 -19.76
C ALA A 188 14.56 22.17 -18.62
N ARG A 189 15.32 22.64 -17.62
CA ARG A 189 14.84 23.50 -16.53
C ARG A 189 15.29 24.97 -16.68
N GLY A 190 15.89 25.33 -17.82
CA GLY A 190 16.50 26.65 -18.03
C GLY A 190 17.79 26.90 -17.24
N LEU A 191 18.41 25.84 -16.69
CA LEU A 191 19.58 25.95 -15.83
C LEU A 191 20.86 25.50 -16.55
N ARG A 192 21.99 26.15 -16.23
CA ARG A 192 23.32 25.65 -16.60
C ARG A 192 23.76 24.59 -15.56
N MET A 193 24.28 23.46 -16.02
CA MET A 193 24.81 22.42 -15.14
C MET A 193 26.01 22.93 -14.32
N PRO A 194 25.97 22.91 -12.97
CA PRO A 194 27.11 23.23 -12.13
C PRO A 194 28.30 22.26 -12.33
N PRO A 195 29.56 22.71 -12.13
CA PRO A 195 30.72 21.85 -12.30
C PRO A 195 30.74 20.62 -11.40
N CYS A 196 30.24 20.72 -10.16
CA CYS A 196 30.21 19.61 -9.20
C CYS A 196 29.39 18.41 -9.71
N ASN A 197 28.30 18.64 -10.46
CA ASN A 197 27.49 17.55 -11.05
C ASN A 197 28.26 16.67 -12.05
N ARG A 198 29.44 17.09 -12.53
CA ARG A 198 30.33 16.21 -13.32
C ARG A 198 30.76 14.97 -12.53
N SER A 199 30.87 15.05 -11.20
CA SER A 199 31.20 13.89 -10.36
C SER A 199 30.15 12.78 -10.51
N GLN A 200 28.89 13.13 -10.76
CA GLN A 200 27.80 12.18 -10.90
C GLN A 200 27.91 11.31 -12.17
N ALA A 201 28.59 11.82 -13.20
CA ALA A 201 28.94 11.08 -14.43
C ALA A 201 30.26 10.28 -14.32
N MET A 202 30.95 10.32 -13.18
CA MET A 202 32.09 9.45 -12.91
C MET A 202 31.55 8.09 -12.45
N VAL A 203 31.77 7.06 -13.27
CA VAL A 203 31.30 5.68 -13.07
C VAL A 203 32.51 4.78 -12.80
N PRO A 204 32.49 3.92 -11.76
CA PRO A 204 33.52 2.90 -11.56
C PRO A 204 33.58 1.92 -12.73
N ASP A 205 34.76 1.67 -13.30
CA ASP A 205 35.00 0.79 -14.45
C ASP A 205 34.55 -0.68 -14.27
N LYS A 206 34.32 -1.12 -13.03
CA LYS A 206 33.80 -2.45 -12.68
C LYS A 206 32.32 -2.44 -12.27
N ALA A 207 31.66 -1.30 -12.35
CA ALA A 207 30.23 -1.16 -12.09
C ALA A 207 29.43 -1.02 -13.39
N VAL A 208 28.24 -1.60 -13.41
CA VAL A 208 27.22 -1.28 -14.43
C VAL A 208 26.40 -0.10 -13.92
N ALA A 209 26.38 1.00 -14.68
CA ALA A 209 25.50 2.13 -14.38
C ALA A 209 24.03 1.74 -14.61
N LEU A 210 23.18 2.03 -13.62
CA LEU A 210 21.74 1.82 -13.69
C LEU A 210 21.07 3.15 -14.07
N PRO A 211 20.30 3.22 -15.18
CA PRO A 211 19.71 4.46 -15.65
C PRO A 211 18.79 5.10 -14.61
N ASN A 212 18.98 6.40 -14.35
CA ASN A 212 18.11 7.18 -13.49
C ASN A 212 17.24 8.14 -14.32
N PRO A 213 15.96 7.81 -14.59
CA PRO A 213 15.07 8.68 -15.36
C PRO A 213 14.63 9.92 -14.56
N GLN A 214 14.65 9.89 -13.23
CA GLN A 214 14.12 10.96 -12.38
C GLN A 214 15.17 11.93 -11.80
N GLY A 215 16.47 11.60 -11.86
CA GLY A 215 17.54 12.47 -11.38
C GLY A 215 18.88 12.35 -12.10
N THR A 216 19.94 12.86 -11.50
CA THR A 216 21.27 13.01 -12.12
C THR A 216 22.27 11.94 -11.69
N ALA A 217 22.08 11.29 -10.53
CA ALA A 217 22.94 10.22 -10.06
C ALA A 217 22.48 8.87 -10.64
N PRO A 218 23.28 8.16 -11.47
CA PRO A 218 22.95 6.79 -11.83
C PRO A 218 23.00 5.90 -10.58
N GLY A 219 22.23 4.81 -10.57
CA GLY A 219 22.54 3.69 -9.65
C GLY A 219 23.80 2.98 -10.12
N LEU A 220 24.45 2.20 -9.26
CA LEU A 220 25.69 1.47 -9.60
C LEU A 220 25.61 0.02 -9.14
N LEU A 221 25.73 -0.94 -10.06
CA LEU A 221 25.75 -2.36 -9.78
C LEU A 221 27.15 -2.94 -9.90
N PHE A 222 27.68 -3.46 -8.79
CA PHE A 222 28.88 -4.29 -8.75
C PHE A 222 28.52 -5.77 -8.60
N ARG A 223 29.32 -6.67 -9.18
CA ARG A 223 29.21 -8.12 -8.99
C ARG A 223 30.50 -8.68 -8.39
N GLN A 224 30.36 -9.63 -7.46
CA GLN A 224 31.48 -10.36 -6.87
C GLN A 224 31.10 -11.83 -6.73
N GLY A 225 31.55 -12.65 -7.70
CA GLY A 225 31.05 -14.01 -7.85
C GLY A 225 29.53 -14.04 -8.10
N SER A 226 28.79 -14.82 -7.32
CA SER A 226 27.33 -14.86 -7.34
C SER A 226 26.67 -13.62 -6.71
N LYS A 227 27.40 -12.90 -5.84
CA LYS A 227 26.88 -11.81 -5.01
C LYS A 227 26.84 -10.47 -5.76
N SER A 228 26.01 -9.54 -5.31
CA SER A 228 25.82 -8.23 -5.96
C SER A 228 25.69 -7.10 -4.95
N VAL A 229 26.37 -5.98 -5.19
CA VAL A 229 26.17 -4.72 -4.44
C VAL A 229 25.57 -3.70 -5.38
N ILE A 230 24.45 -3.11 -4.98
CA ILE A 230 23.70 -2.12 -5.74
C ILE A 230 23.67 -0.84 -4.93
N LEU A 231 24.23 0.25 -5.48
CA LEU A 231 24.16 1.58 -4.90
C LEU A 231 23.03 2.36 -5.56
N LEU A 232 22.24 3.06 -4.76
CA LEU A 232 21.05 3.81 -5.17
C LEU A 232 21.09 5.26 -4.67
N PRO A 233 20.49 6.22 -5.40
CA PRO A 233 20.39 7.60 -4.93
C PRO A 233 19.62 7.71 -3.61
N GLY A 234 19.99 8.68 -2.77
CA GLY A 234 19.26 8.96 -1.52
C GLY A 234 17.88 9.59 -1.73
N VAL A 235 17.63 10.20 -2.90
CA VAL A 235 16.34 10.83 -3.21
C VAL A 235 15.26 9.75 -3.48
N PRO A 236 14.15 9.69 -2.71
CA PRO A 236 13.19 8.58 -2.81
C PRO A 236 12.65 8.35 -4.23
N ARG A 237 12.22 9.42 -4.92
CA ARG A 237 11.66 9.33 -6.29
C ARG A 237 12.65 8.80 -7.33
N GLU A 238 13.94 9.01 -7.12
CA GLU A 238 15.00 8.50 -8.01
C GLU A 238 15.25 7.01 -7.77
N LEU A 239 15.34 6.63 -6.49
CA LEU A 239 15.47 5.24 -6.05
C LEU A 239 14.27 4.39 -6.49
N GLU A 240 13.05 4.88 -6.28
CA GLU A 240 11.80 4.22 -6.67
C GLU A 240 11.75 3.99 -8.20
N ALA A 241 12.19 4.96 -9.00
CA ALA A 241 12.23 4.83 -10.45
C ALA A 241 13.26 3.81 -10.95
N ILE A 242 14.47 3.79 -10.36
CA ILE A 242 15.50 2.77 -10.67
C ILE A 242 15.01 1.38 -10.23
N TRP A 243 14.33 1.29 -9.09
CA TRP A 243 13.75 0.04 -8.60
C TRP A 243 12.75 -0.53 -9.60
N GLU A 244 11.73 0.23 -9.97
CA GLU A 244 10.65 -0.25 -10.84
C GLU A 244 11.13 -0.60 -12.24
N GLN A 245 11.97 0.25 -12.84
CA GLN A 245 12.38 0.08 -14.24
C GLN A 245 13.53 -0.92 -14.42
N THR A 246 14.40 -1.09 -13.42
CA THR A 246 15.64 -1.88 -13.56
C THR A 246 15.73 -3.03 -12.56
N LEU A 247 15.71 -2.75 -11.26
CA LEU A 247 16.01 -3.78 -10.24
C LEU A 247 14.90 -4.83 -10.10
N ARG A 248 13.64 -4.40 -10.13
CA ARG A 248 12.48 -5.27 -9.96
C ARG A 248 12.42 -6.35 -11.06
N PRO A 249 12.56 -6.03 -12.37
CA PRO A 249 12.75 -7.04 -13.41
C PRO A 249 13.93 -7.99 -13.17
N MET A 250 15.10 -7.46 -12.76
CA MET A 250 16.31 -8.26 -12.54
C MET A 250 16.18 -9.25 -11.38
N LEU A 251 15.59 -8.81 -10.25
CA LEU A 251 15.39 -9.65 -9.07
C LEU A 251 14.29 -10.70 -9.30
N ALA A 252 13.24 -10.36 -10.03
CA ALA A 252 12.22 -11.30 -10.45
C ALA A 252 12.79 -12.44 -11.32
N GLN A 253 13.81 -12.18 -12.16
CA GLN A 253 14.48 -13.27 -12.89
C GLN A 253 15.29 -14.18 -11.96
N LYS A 254 16.00 -13.63 -10.97
CA LYS A 254 16.92 -14.39 -10.09
C LYS A 254 16.25 -15.28 -9.04
N SER A 255 15.13 -14.87 -8.44
CA SER A 255 14.66 -15.52 -7.19
C SER A 255 14.09 -16.94 -7.33
N GLY A 256 13.91 -17.45 -8.56
CA GLY A 256 13.34 -18.79 -8.84
C GLY A 256 11.89 -19.00 -8.34
N ARG A 257 11.33 -18.00 -7.66
CA ARG A 257 10.00 -18.00 -7.07
C ARG A 257 9.20 -16.83 -7.61
N ARG A 258 7.89 -16.91 -7.46
CA ARG A 258 6.94 -15.87 -7.83
C ARG A 258 6.08 -15.60 -6.61
N THR A 259 6.13 -14.38 -6.13
CA THR A 259 5.38 -13.94 -4.95
C THR A 259 4.13 -13.19 -5.41
N ALA A 260 3.00 -13.51 -4.80
CA ALA A 260 1.76 -12.79 -4.94
C ALA A 260 1.42 -12.12 -3.61
N VAL A 261 1.27 -10.80 -3.65
CA VAL A 261 0.81 -10.00 -2.51
C VAL A 261 -0.64 -9.58 -2.78
N LYS A 262 -1.51 -9.74 -1.79
CA LYS A 262 -2.84 -9.12 -1.75
C LYS A 262 -3.00 -8.33 -0.46
N THR A 263 -3.23 -7.03 -0.61
CA THR A 263 -3.60 -6.15 0.52
C THR A 263 -5.12 -5.98 0.53
N LEU A 264 -5.74 -6.24 1.67
CA LEU A 264 -7.14 -5.88 1.94
C LEU A 264 -7.14 -4.69 2.90
N ARG A 265 -7.77 -3.58 2.50
CA ARG A 265 -7.80 -2.35 3.26
C ARG A 265 -9.00 -2.36 4.19
N THR A 266 -8.78 -2.29 5.51
CA THR A 266 -9.86 -2.40 6.49
C THR A 266 -10.02 -1.15 7.36
N PHE A 267 -11.24 -0.88 7.82
CA PHE A 267 -11.54 0.21 8.75
C PHE A 267 -12.71 -0.15 9.67
N GLY A 268 -12.71 0.42 10.88
CA GLY A 268 -13.81 0.31 11.84
C GLY A 268 -13.73 -0.87 12.82
N LEU A 269 -12.67 -1.68 12.76
CA LEU A 269 -12.31 -2.67 13.80
C LEU A 269 -10.88 -2.43 14.27
N PRO A 270 -10.58 -2.58 15.58
CA PRO A 270 -9.22 -2.63 16.09
C PRO A 270 -8.54 -3.96 15.69
N GLU A 271 -7.21 -3.99 15.79
CA GLU A 271 -6.38 -5.13 15.38
C GLU A 271 -6.74 -6.44 16.10
N SER A 272 -6.96 -6.41 17.42
CA SER A 272 -7.39 -7.58 18.19
C SER A 272 -8.72 -8.17 17.68
N ALA A 273 -9.71 -7.33 17.40
CA ALA A 273 -11.00 -7.76 16.87
C ALA A 273 -10.93 -8.27 15.42
N LEU A 274 -9.89 -7.89 14.66
CA LEU A 274 -9.60 -8.48 13.35
C LEU A 274 -8.95 -9.86 13.53
N ALA A 275 -7.94 -9.98 14.39
CA ALA A 275 -7.27 -11.24 14.70
C ALA A 275 -8.25 -12.30 15.23
N ASP A 276 -9.13 -11.95 16.17
CA ASP A 276 -10.16 -12.87 16.69
C ASP A 276 -11.09 -13.41 15.59
N ARG A 277 -11.51 -12.55 14.64
CA ARG A 277 -12.34 -12.94 13.49
C ARG A 277 -11.57 -13.76 12.46
N LEU A 278 -10.25 -13.58 12.36
CA LEU A 278 -9.40 -14.25 11.39
C LEU A 278 -8.66 -15.46 11.92
N ARG A 279 -8.73 -15.75 13.23
CA ARG A 279 -8.11 -16.90 13.90
C ARG A 279 -8.26 -18.24 13.16
N LEU A 280 -9.45 -18.52 12.62
CA LEU A 280 -9.70 -19.74 11.82
C LEU A 280 -9.12 -19.70 10.40
N VAL A 281 -9.01 -18.50 9.81
CA VAL A 281 -8.38 -18.29 8.50
C VAL A 281 -6.86 -18.40 8.61
N GLU A 282 -6.28 -17.86 9.67
CA GLU A 282 -4.86 -17.94 10.02
C GLU A 282 -4.42 -19.37 10.37
N LYS A 283 -5.14 -20.06 11.25
CA LYS A 283 -4.84 -21.46 11.59
C LYS A 283 -4.90 -22.39 10.35
N ALA A 284 -5.65 -21.99 9.32
CA ALA A 284 -5.74 -22.70 8.04
C ALA A 284 -4.82 -22.14 6.95
N LEU A 285 -3.97 -21.15 7.26
CA LEU A 285 -3.00 -20.56 6.32
C LEU A 285 -1.86 -21.57 6.10
N PRO A 286 -1.54 -21.96 4.85
CA PRO A 286 -0.37 -22.79 4.57
C PRO A 286 0.91 -21.92 4.61
N ALA A 287 2.01 -22.35 4.00
CA ALA A 287 3.25 -21.58 3.88
C ALA A 287 3.10 -20.25 3.09
N GLY A 288 2.51 -19.26 3.74
CA GLY A 288 2.29 -17.88 3.35
C GLY A 288 2.14 -17.05 4.63
N CYS A 289 2.17 -15.72 4.50
CA CYS A 289 2.16 -14.79 5.62
C CYS A 289 0.93 -13.89 5.55
N LEU A 290 0.26 -13.69 6.69
CA LEU A 290 -0.69 -12.60 6.90
C LEU A 290 -0.05 -11.62 7.88
N ALA A 291 0.07 -10.35 7.49
CA ALA A 291 0.55 -9.27 8.34
C ALA A 291 -0.54 -8.21 8.55
N TYR A 292 -0.62 -7.72 9.79
CA TYR A 292 -1.47 -6.59 10.20
C TYR A 292 -0.63 -5.31 10.16
N LEU A 293 -1.14 -4.28 9.49
CA LEU A 293 -0.44 -3.02 9.29
C LEU A 293 -1.33 -1.85 9.75
N PRO A 294 -1.32 -1.51 11.05
CA PRO A 294 -2.16 -0.45 11.61
C PRO A 294 -1.71 0.96 11.17
N SER A 295 -2.67 1.85 10.95
CA SER A 295 -2.48 3.25 10.56
C SER A 295 -3.70 4.11 10.92
N CYS A 296 -3.62 5.44 10.78
CA CYS A 296 -4.79 6.32 10.87
C CYS A 296 -5.84 6.10 9.76
N ARG A 297 -5.49 5.35 8.71
CA ARG A 297 -6.42 4.91 7.64
C ARG A 297 -7.11 3.57 7.97
N GLY A 298 -6.79 2.96 9.10
CA GLY A 298 -7.27 1.64 9.53
C GLY A 298 -6.16 0.59 9.55
N VAL A 299 -6.52 -0.68 9.60
CA VAL A 299 -5.57 -1.81 9.67
C VAL A 299 -5.56 -2.54 8.34
N ASP A 300 -4.45 -2.48 7.63
CA ASP A 300 -4.31 -3.15 6.35
C ASP A 300 -3.83 -4.59 6.54
N LEU A 301 -4.47 -5.51 5.84
CA LEU A 301 -4.19 -6.94 5.92
C LEU A 301 -3.41 -7.37 4.68
N ARG A 302 -2.09 -7.59 4.83
CA ARG A 302 -1.20 -7.98 3.74
C ARG A 302 -1.01 -9.49 3.73
N LEU A 303 -1.65 -10.17 2.79
CA LEU A 303 -1.41 -11.58 2.46
C LEU A 303 -0.25 -11.70 1.47
N THR A 304 0.73 -12.54 1.77
CA THR A 304 1.88 -12.84 0.92
C THR A 304 2.00 -14.35 0.71
N PHE A 305 2.01 -14.80 -0.54
CA PHE A 305 2.24 -16.21 -0.91
C PHE A 305 3.36 -16.30 -1.94
N SER A 306 4.29 -17.24 -1.75
CA SER A 306 5.41 -17.47 -2.67
C SER A 306 5.38 -18.90 -3.21
N ASP A 307 5.44 -19.03 -4.53
CA ASP A 307 5.34 -20.29 -5.27
C ASP A 307 6.46 -20.38 -6.34
N ARG A 308 6.56 -21.49 -7.08
CA ARG A 308 7.31 -21.52 -8.34
C ARG A 308 6.51 -20.86 -9.47
N SER A 309 5.18 -21.06 -9.50
CA SER A 309 4.30 -20.44 -10.50
C SER A 309 3.66 -19.14 -9.99
N ALA A 310 3.77 -18.08 -10.79
CA ALA A 310 3.12 -16.79 -10.50
C ALA A 310 1.58 -16.90 -10.46
N GLU A 311 1.02 -17.87 -11.18
CA GLU A 311 -0.40 -18.15 -11.17
C GLU A 311 -0.80 -18.89 -9.89
N ALA A 312 -0.08 -19.95 -9.51
CA ALA A 312 -0.35 -20.69 -8.27
C ALA A 312 -0.22 -19.79 -7.01
N ALA A 313 0.76 -18.88 -6.98
CA ALA A 313 0.86 -17.86 -5.94
C ALA A 313 -0.38 -16.94 -5.92
N ARG A 314 -0.79 -16.40 -7.08
CA ARG A 314 -1.97 -15.52 -7.21
C ARG A 314 -3.27 -16.22 -6.84
N THR A 315 -3.44 -17.48 -7.22
CA THR A 315 -4.60 -18.32 -6.89
C THR A 315 -4.68 -18.60 -5.39
N ARG A 316 -3.57 -18.95 -4.74
CA ARG A 316 -3.53 -19.14 -3.26
C ARG A 316 -3.83 -17.83 -2.52
N ALA A 317 -3.20 -16.72 -2.92
CA ALA A 317 -3.50 -15.39 -2.37
C ALA A 317 -4.96 -14.97 -2.58
N GLY A 318 -5.53 -15.23 -3.75
CA GLY A 318 -6.94 -14.97 -4.07
C GLY A 318 -7.90 -15.78 -3.20
N LYS A 319 -7.67 -17.08 -3.04
CA LYS A 319 -8.47 -18.00 -2.22
C LYS A 319 -8.52 -17.56 -0.74
N PHE A 320 -7.37 -17.15 -0.18
CA PHE A 320 -7.32 -16.66 1.20
C PHE A 320 -7.88 -15.24 1.36
N ALA A 321 -7.63 -14.34 0.41
CA ALA A 321 -8.29 -13.04 0.41
C ALA A 321 -9.83 -13.18 0.39
N GLY A 322 -10.37 -14.12 -0.40
CA GLY A 322 -11.82 -14.44 -0.41
C GLY A 322 -12.35 -15.13 0.86
N ARG A 323 -11.48 -15.73 1.70
CA ARG A 323 -11.84 -16.19 3.05
C ARG A 323 -11.90 -15.01 4.03
N ILE A 324 -10.87 -14.16 4.04
CA ILE A 324 -10.83 -12.92 4.86
C ILE A 324 -12.02 -12.01 4.51
N SER A 325 -12.32 -11.81 3.22
CA SER A 325 -13.43 -10.97 2.78
C SER A 325 -14.79 -11.43 3.29
N ARG A 326 -15.01 -12.75 3.41
CA ARG A 326 -16.25 -13.29 4.00
C ARG A 326 -16.31 -13.17 5.52
N ALA A 327 -15.16 -13.26 6.21
CA ALA A 327 -15.08 -13.13 7.66
C ALA A 327 -15.24 -11.67 8.14
N LEU A 328 -14.76 -10.70 7.35
CA LEU A 328 -14.76 -9.28 7.73
C LEU A 328 -15.88 -8.45 7.11
N GLY A 329 -16.38 -8.85 5.93
CA GLY A 329 -17.45 -8.14 5.23
C GLY A 329 -17.19 -6.64 5.10
N ASP A 330 -18.10 -5.83 5.63
CA ASP A 330 -18.10 -4.36 5.50
C ASP A 330 -16.92 -3.64 6.16
N SER A 331 -16.15 -4.33 7.02
CA SER A 331 -14.91 -3.76 7.54
C SER A 331 -13.84 -3.59 6.45
N ILE A 332 -13.92 -4.33 5.34
CA ILE A 332 -13.08 -4.07 4.16
C ILE A 332 -13.72 -2.96 3.33
N TYR A 333 -12.90 -1.96 2.96
CA TYR A 333 -13.33 -0.87 2.08
C TYR A 333 -12.70 -0.91 0.69
N GLY A 334 -11.53 -1.52 0.53
CA GLY A 334 -10.81 -1.60 -0.75
C GLY A 334 -9.72 -2.68 -0.75
N GLN A 335 -9.02 -2.81 -1.88
CA GLN A 335 -7.92 -3.75 -2.08
C GLN A 335 -6.71 -3.07 -2.72
N GLY A 336 -5.53 -3.70 -2.63
CA GLY A 336 -4.32 -3.21 -3.29
C GLY A 336 -3.91 -1.83 -2.78
N GLN A 337 -3.91 -0.82 -3.66
CA GLN A 337 -3.58 0.57 -3.32
C GLN A 337 -4.81 1.50 -3.22
N GLU A 338 -6.03 0.95 -3.24
CA GLU A 338 -7.25 1.76 -3.12
C GLU A 338 -7.32 2.53 -1.80
N THR A 339 -7.64 3.81 -1.90
CA THR A 339 -7.90 4.70 -0.76
C THR A 339 -9.41 4.86 -0.53
N MET A 340 -9.83 5.33 0.64
CA MET A 340 -11.26 5.45 1.00
C MET A 340 -11.98 6.48 0.12
N GLU A 341 -11.30 7.57 -0.18
CA GLU A 341 -11.69 8.66 -1.06
C GLU A 341 -11.86 8.19 -2.51
N GLN A 342 -10.97 7.35 -3.04
CA GLN A 342 -11.14 6.71 -4.36
C GLN A 342 -12.36 5.78 -4.39
N VAL A 343 -12.58 4.99 -3.33
CA VAL A 343 -13.74 4.09 -3.22
C VAL A 343 -15.04 4.90 -3.16
N VAL A 344 -15.09 5.98 -2.38
CA VAL A 344 -16.26 6.88 -2.31
C VAL A 344 -16.50 7.57 -3.65
N GLY A 345 -15.46 8.14 -4.26
CA GLY A 345 -15.54 8.82 -5.56
C GLY A 345 -16.02 7.91 -6.68
N ARG A 346 -15.56 6.65 -6.73
CA ARG A 346 -16.09 5.64 -7.65
C ARG A 346 -17.57 5.36 -7.41
N ILE A 347 -17.99 5.08 -6.16
CA ILE A 347 -19.41 4.78 -5.86
C ILE A 347 -20.32 5.98 -6.24
N LEU A 348 -19.87 7.21 -5.99
CA LEU A 348 -20.58 8.42 -6.40
C LEU A 348 -20.70 8.52 -7.92
N THR A 349 -19.60 8.29 -8.64
CA THR A 349 -19.55 8.31 -10.12
C THR A 349 -20.46 7.24 -10.73
N ASP A 350 -20.34 5.99 -10.27
CA ASP A 350 -21.13 4.83 -10.73
C ASP A 350 -22.65 5.03 -10.49
N CYS A 351 -23.02 5.77 -9.43
CA CYS A 351 -24.41 6.10 -9.11
C CYS A 351 -24.89 7.46 -9.64
N CYS A 352 -24.04 8.21 -10.35
CA CYS A 352 -24.30 9.60 -10.78
C CYS A 352 -24.72 10.54 -9.64
N LEU A 353 -24.15 10.35 -8.44
CA LEU A 353 -24.43 11.14 -7.24
C LEU A 353 -23.30 12.12 -6.93
N THR A 354 -23.65 13.23 -6.28
CA THR A 354 -22.70 14.28 -5.88
C THR A 354 -22.57 14.44 -4.37
N ILE A 355 -21.42 14.93 -3.91
CA ILE A 355 -21.09 15.09 -2.49
C ILE A 355 -20.48 16.47 -2.18
N SER A 356 -20.75 16.97 -0.98
CA SER A 356 -20.10 18.16 -0.39
C SER A 356 -19.63 17.88 1.04
N THR A 357 -18.83 18.80 1.63
CA THR A 357 -18.42 18.71 3.04
C THR A 357 -18.76 19.95 3.87
N ALA A 358 -19.02 19.77 5.16
CA ALA A 358 -19.24 20.82 6.16
C ALA A 358 -18.37 20.54 7.39
N GLU A 359 -17.19 21.13 7.43
CA GLU A 359 -16.10 20.74 8.32
C GLU A 359 -15.85 21.76 9.43
N SER A 360 -15.59 21.28 10.64
CA SER A 360 -15.07 22.08 11.75
C SER A 360 -13.76 21.49 12.25
N CYS A 361 -13.78 20.38 13.00
CA CYS A 361 -12.56 19.84 13.62
C CYS A 361 -11.53 19.30 12.62
N THR A 362 -11.97 18.75 11.48
CA THR A 362 -11.11 18.28 10.38
C THR A 362 -10.52 19.40 9.55
N GLY A 363 -11.11 20.60 9.56
CA GLY A 363 -10.55 21.81 8.95
C GLY A 363 -10.21 21.67 7.46
N GLY A 364 -11.08 21.03 6.66
CA GLY A 364 -10.90 20.85 5.21
C GLY A 364 -10.31 19.50 4.80
N LEU A 365 -9.90 18.65 5.74
CA LEU A 365 -9.25 17.37 5.45
C LEU A 365 -10.16 16.31 4.78
N MET A 366 -11.49 16.46 4.83
CA MET A 366 -12.37 15.60 4.02
C MET A 366 -12.45 16.10 2.57
N ALA A 367 -12.56 17.42 2.37
CA ALA A 367 -12.53 18.04 1.05
C ALA A 367 -11.21 17.75 0.33
N ASP A 368 -10.08 18.07 0.96
CA ASP A 368 -8.70 17.79 0.52
C ASP A 368 -8.55 16.38 -0.08
N ARG A 369 -8.92 15.36 0.69
CA ARG A 369 -8.86 13.95 0.27
C ARG A 369 -9.82 13.60 -0.85
N LEU A 370 -11.02 14.19 -0.90
CA LEU A 370 -11.95 13.99 -2.02
C LEU A 370 -11.41 14.62 -3.31
N THR A 371 -10.69 15.75 -3.20
CA THR A 371 -10.08 16.46 -4.35
C THR A 371 -8.76 15.87 -4.83
N ASP A 372 -8.00 15.20 -3.97
CA ASP A 372 -6.75 14.47 -4.32
C ASP A 372 -6.99 13.32 -5.33
N VAL A 373 -8.25 12.88 -5.48
CA VAL A 373 -8.65 11.92 -6.51
C VAL A 373 -8.83 12.63 -7.86
N PRO A 374 -8.11 12.23 -8.93
CA PRO A 374 -8.30 12.79 -10.26
C PRO A 374 -9.74 12.60 -10.77
N GLY A 375 -10.30 13.63 -11.43
CA GLY A 375 -11.69 13.64 -11.90
C GLY A 375 -12.73 13.95 -10.81
N SER A 376 -12.31 14.27 -9.58
CA SER A 376 -13.18 14.57 -8.44
C SER A 376 -14.19 15.70 -8.68
N SER A 377 -13.93 16.64 -9.59
CA SER A 377 -14.87 17.68 -10.00
C SER A 377 -16.18 17.15 -10.59
N GLY A 378 -16.22 15.89 -11.06
CA GLY A 378 -17.43 15.22 -11.53
C GLY A 378 -18.44 14.90 -10.42
N TYR A 379 -17.98 14.66 -9.19
CA TYR A 379 -18.84 14.29 -8.05
C TYR A 379 -18.74 15.25 -6.85
N PHE A 380 -17.65 16.00 -6.67
CA PHE A 380 -17.44 16.87 -5.53
C PHE A 380 -17.90 18.31 -5.84
N ARG A 381 -18.92 18.79 -5.13
CA ARG A 381 -19.50 20.13 -5.30
C ARG A 381 -18.82 21.23 -4.46
N GLY A 382 -17.80 20.87 -3.68
CA GLY A 382 -17.12 21.78 -2.76
C GLY A 382 -17.48 21.55 -1.30
N GLY A 383 -17.02 22.44 -0.42
CA GLY A 383 -17.26 22.32 1.01
C GLY A 383 -17.02 23.60 1.80
N VAL A 384 -17.49 23.62 3.05
CA VAL A 384 -17.44 24.77 3.96
C VAL A 384 -16.65 24.40 5.21
N VAL A 385 -15.58 25.15 5.51
CA VAL A 385 -14.88 25.04 6.80
C VAL A 385 -15.52 26.00 7.81
N ALA A 386 -16.63 25.58 8.41
CA ALA A 386 -17.39 26.36 9.39
C ALA A 386 -16.73 26.31 10.79
N TYR A 387 -15.52 26.85 10.91
CA TYR A 387 -14.71 26.72 12.13
C TYR A 387 -15.27 27.51 13.34
N SER A 388 -16.04 28.58 13.12
CA SER A 388 -16.71 29.35 14.17
C SER A 388 -18.21 29.02 14.30
N ASN A 389 -18.81 29.30 15.46
CA ASN A 389 -20.27 29.18 15.66
C ASN A 389 -21.05 30.12 14.74
N GLN A 390 -20.52 31.33 14.48
CA GLN A 390 -21.15 32.30 13.60
C GLN A 390 -21.21 31.79 12.14
N LEU A 391 -20.17 31.11 11.65
CA LEU A 391 -20.19 30.48 10.32
C LEU A 391 -21.13 29.28 10.26
N LYS A 392 -21.21 28.47 11.32
CA LYS A 392 -22.20 27.39 11.43
C LYS A 392 -23.64 27.92 11.29
N ILE A 393 -23.95 29.05 11.92
CA ILE A 393 -25.26 29.71 11.79
C ILE A 393 -25.43 30.32 10.39
N LYS A 394 -24.55 31.26 9.99
CA LYS A 394 -24.72 32.07 8.76
C LYS A 394 -24.67 31.26 7.47
N VAL A 395 -23.76 30.28 7.37
CA VAL A 395 -23.47 29.58 6.11
C VAL A 395 -24.17 28.22 6.05
N LEU A 396 -24.23 27.49 7.17
CA LEU A 396 -24.85 26.15 7.21
C LEU A 396 -26.28 26.17 7.79
N GLY A 397 -26.78 27.31 8.28
CA GLY A 397 -28.13 27.38 8.86
C GLY A 397 -28.30 26.53 10.11
N VAL A 398 -27.22 26.28 10.87
CA VAL A 398 -27.31 25.67 12.21
C VAL A 398 -28.08 26.63 13.11
N ARG A 399 -29.08 26.13 13.83
CA ARG A 399 -29.95 26.97 14.65
C ARG A 399 -29.15 27.51 15.86
N PRO A 400 -29.25 28.82 16.18
CA PRO A 400 -28.63 29.37 17.38
C PRO A 400 -29.03 28.62 18.66
N GLU A 401 -30.28 28.15 18.73
CA GLU A 401 -30.78 27.35 19.84
C GLU A 401 -30.10 25.99 19.99
N THR A 402 -29.77 25.32 18.87
CA THR A 402 -29.01 24.06 18.87
C THR A 402 -27.62 24.26 19.46
N LEU A 403 -26.96 25.36 19.12
CA LEU A 403 -25.65 25.71 19.68
C LEU A 403 -25.74 26.11 21.16
N ARG A 404 -26.80 26.79 21.60
CA ARG A 404 -27.04 27.09 23.03
C ARG A 404 -27.30 25.83 23.86
N ARG A 405 -28.25 24.98 23.45
CA ARG A 405 -28.68 23.80 24.24
C ARG A 405 -27.68 22.64 24.20
N HIS A 406 -27.01 22.42 23.07
CA HIS A 406 -26.20 21.21 22.86
C HIS A 406 -24.72 21.51 22.62
N GLY A 407 -24.36 22.76 22.30
CA GLY A 407 -23.00 23.15 21.95
C GLY A 407 -22.60 22.77 20.52
N ALA A 408 -21.49 23.35 20.07
CA ALA A 408 -20.91 23.12 18.74
C ALA A 408 -20.54 21.65 18.49
N VAL A 409 -20.13 20.93 19.55
CA VAL A 409 -19.77 19.52 19.52
C VAL A 409 -20.94 18.71 20.07
N SER A 410 -21.85 18.33 19.19
CA SER A 410 -23.06 17.56 19.49
C SER A 410 -23.61 16.85 18.26
N ARG A 411 -24.46 15.83 18.50
CA ARG A 411 -25.20 15.10 17.47
C ARG A 411 -26.09 16.03 16.64
N GLN A 412 -26.76 16.97 17.31
CA GLN A 412 -27.68 17.94 16.72
C GLN A 412 -26.93 18.90 15.79
N THR A 413 -25.85 19.52 16.26
CA THR A 413 -25.04 20.42 15.44
C THR A 413 -24.45 19.70 14.21
N ALA A 414 -23.96 18.47 14.36
CA ALA A 414 -23.44 17.70 13.22
C ALA A 414 -24.52 17.42 12.15
N GLY A 415 -25.72 17.02 12.57
CA GLY A 415 -26.85 16.78 11.67
C GLY A 415 -27.31 18.05 10.94
N GLU A 416 -27.40 19.17 11.66
CA GLU A 416 -27.75 20.47 11.06
C GLU A 416 -26.66 20.97 10.10
N MET A 417 -25.37 20.80 10.43
CA MET A 417 -24.26 21.13 9.53
C MET A 417 -24.33 20.33 8.21
N ALA A 418 -24.59 19.02 8.27
CA ALA A 418 -24.72 18.18 7.07
C ALA A 418 -25.95 18.56 6.23
N ALA A 419 -27.11 18.75 6.85
CA ALA A 419 -28.30 19.19 6.16
C ALA A 419 -28.12 20.59 5.52
N GLY A 420 -27.40 21.47 6.22
CA GLY A 420 -26.99 22.80 5.76
C GLY A 420 -26.10 22.78 4.53
N GLY A 421 -24.96 22.09 4.61
CA GLY A 421 -24.01 21.98 3.50
C GLY A 421 -24.62 21.34 2.27
N ARG A 422 -25.53 20.37 2.43
CA ARG A 422 -26.30 19.77 1.34
C ARG A 422 -27.20 20.79 0.64
N ARG A 423 -27.97 21.58 1.40
CA ARG A 423 -28.82 22.65 0.84
C ARG A 423 -28.00 23.73 0.13
N LEU A 424 -26.90 24.16 0.74
CA LEU A 424 -26.05 25.23 0.22
C LEU A 424 -25.37 24.87 -1.10
N SER A 425 -24.88 23.64 -1.22
CA SER A 425 -24.12 23.18 -2.40
C SER A 425 -24.97 22.56 -3.50
N GLY A 426 -26.25 22.30 -3.23
CA GLY A 426 -27.13 21.55 -4.15
C GLY A 426 -26.72 20.07 -4.35
N SER A 427 -25.84 19.54 -3.49
CA SER A 427 -25.31 18.18 -3.64
C SER A 427 -26.32 17.11 -3.21
N ASP A 428 -26.17 15.90 -3.76
CA ASP A 428 -27.00 14.75 -3.38
C ASP A 428 -26.72 14.31 -1.94
N LEU A 429 -25.45 14.39 -1.51
CA LEU A 429 -24.99 14.09 -0.16
C LEU A 429 -24.13 15.22 0.41
N CYS A 430 -24.16 15.41 1.74
CA CYS A 430 -23.16 16.21 2.45
C CYS A 430 -22.64 15.45 3.66
N LEU A 431 -21.32 15.39 3.81
CA LEU A 431 -20.63 14.96 5.04
C LEU A 431 -20.41 16.15 5.96
N ALA A 432 -20.52 15.95 7.27
CA ALA A 432 -20.12 16.96 8.26
C ALA A 432 -19.31 16.39 9.42
N ALA A 433 -18.45 17.22 9.99
CA ALA A 433 -17.62 16.87 11.14
C ALA A 433 -17.49 18.02 12.14
N THR A 434 -17.90 17.79 13.39
CA THR A 434 -17.68 18.70 14.51
C THR A 434 -17.17 17.94 15.74
N GLY A 435 -16.19 18.48 16.45
CA GLY A 435 -15.46 17.73 17.47
C GLY A 435 -14.35 18.51 18.13
N ILE A 436 -13.70 17.87 19.11
CA ILE A 436 -12.61 18.43 19.89
C ILE A 436 -11.33 17.72 19.47
N ALA A 437 -10.53 18.34 18.61
CA ALA A 437 -9.26 17.75 18.15
C ALA A 437 -8.15 17.82 19.22
N GLY A 438 -8.31 18.59 20.29
CA GLY A 438 -7.29 18.77 21.33
C GLY A 438 -6.08 19.64 20.90
N PRO A 439 -5.10 19.84 21.79
CA PRO A 439 -5.10 19.37 23.18
C PRO A 439 -6.14 20.11 24.05
N GLY A 440 -6.37 21.40 23.79
CA GLY A 440 -7.42 22.19 24.46
C GLY A 440 -8.84 21.98 23.90
N GLY A 441 -9.82 22.58 24.57
CA GLY A 441 -11.23 22.58 24.17
C GLY A 441 -12.07 21.42 24.72
N ALA A 442 -11.48 20.56 25.56
CA ALA A 442 -12.23 19.59 26.37
C ALA A 442 -13.04 20.30 27.46
N VAL A 443 -14.24 19.77 27.76
CA VAL A 443 -15.11 20.23 28.86
C VAL A 443 -15.73 19.00 29.55
N PRO A 444 -16.31 19.12 30.76
CA PRO A 444 -16.98 18.00 31.42
C PRO A 444 -17.97 17.26 30.49
N GLY A 445 -17.84 15.93 30.41
CA GLY A 445 -18.62 15.07 29.51
C GLY A 445 -18.19 15.10 28.03
N LYS A 446 -17.28 15.99 27.60
CA LYS A 446 -16.81 16.10 26.21
C LYS A 446 -15.27 16.18 26.16
N PRO A 447 -14.57 15.03 26.16
CA PRO A 447 -13.11 14.99 26.13
C PRO A 447 -12.55 15.37 24.75
N ALA A 448 -11.25 15.68 24.71
CA ALA A 448 -10.50 15.68 23.45
C ALA A 448 -10.61 14.30 22.78
N GLY A 449 -10.71 14.29 21.45
CA GLY A 449 -11.01 13.09 20.66
C GLY A 449 -12.49 12.83 20.40
N LEU A 450 -13.41 13.52 21.09
CA LEU A 450 -14.85 13.43 20.79
C LEU A 450 -15.17 14.12 19.46
N VAL A 451 -15.74 13.37 18.52
CA VAL A 451 -16.15 13.86 17.20
C VAL A 451 -17.54 13.32 16.86
N PHE A 452 -18.44 14.20 16.42
CA PHE A 452 -19.68 13.84 15.75
C PHE A 452 -19.52 13.98 14.24
N LEU A 453 -19.75 12.87 13.55
CA LEU A 453 -19.71 12.73 12.10
C LEU A 453 -21.14 12.58 11.59
N ALA A 454 -21.53 13.32 10.57
CA ALA A 454 -22.85 13.23 9.98
C ALA A 454 -22.77 13.05 8.46
N VAL A 455 -23.80 12.40 7.91
CA VAL A 455 -24.11 12.39 6.48
C VAL A 455 -25.58 12.73 6.31
N SER A 456 -25.89 13.63 5.38
CA SER A 456 -27.26 13.95 4.95
C SER A 456 -27.38 13.63 3.48
N GLY A 457 -28.44 12.95 3.05
CA GLY A 457 -28.62 12.55 1.65
C GLY A 457 -30.03 12.02 1.34
N PRO A 458 -30.24 11.32 0.20
CA PRO A 458 -31.56 10.87 -0.25
C PRO A 458 -32.23 9.82 0.65
N PHE A 459 -31.47 9.10 1.47
CA PHE A 459 -31.99 8.11 2.44
C PHE A 459 -32.19 8.70 3.85
N GLY A 460 -32.25 10.03 3.97
CA GLY A 460 -32.29 10.76 5.25
C GLY A 460 -30.89 11.03 5.81
N SER A 461 -30.81 11.39 7.09
CA SER A 461 -29.55 11.79 7.74
C SER A 461 -29.13 10.81 8.83
N ILE A 462 -27.83 10.50 8.88
CA ILE A 462 -27.22 9.66 9.91
C ILE A 462 -26.15 10.47 10.64
N VAL A 463 -26.11 10.35 11.97
CA VAL A 463 -25.05 10.93 12.81
C VAL A 463 -24.41 9.84 13.68
N ARG A 464 -23.10 9.87 13.80
CA ARG A 464 -22.30 8.96 14.63
C ARG A 464 -21.39 9.74 15.57
N GLU A 465 -21.40 9.37 16.84
CA GLU A 465 -20.36 9.73 17.78
C GLU A 465 -19.14 8.84 17.55
N LYS A 466 -17.95 9.41 17.64
CA LYS A 466 -16.68 8.69 17.74
C LYS A 466 -15.79 9.35 18.80
N ARG A 467 -15.01 8.51 19.48
CA ARG A 467 -14.00 8.91 20.47
C ARG A 467 -12.67 8.37 19.99
N PHE A 468 -11.78 9.27 19.59
CA PHE A 468 -10.46 8.95 19.08
C PHE A 468 -9.41 9.25 20.15
N ILE A 469 -8.36 8.43 20.23
CA ILE A 469 -7.23 8.63 21.15
C ILE A 469 -6.01 9.01 20.30
N GLY A 470 -5.25 10.01 20.74
CA GLY A 470 -4.03 10.46 20.09
C GLY A 470 -3.90 11.99 20.02
N GLY A 471 -2.85 12.45 19.32
CA GLY A 471 -2.59 13.88 19.12
C GLY A 471 -3.56 14.54 18.14
N ARG A 472 -3.54 15.88 18.11
CA ARG A 472 -4.43 16.72 17.29
C ARG A 472 -4.48 16.32 15.82
N ARG A 473 -3.32 16.06 15.20
CA ARG A 473 -3.24 15.65 13.79
C ARG A 473 -3.88 14.26 13.58
N THR A 474 -3.55 13.30 14.44
CA THR A 474 -4.09 11.93 14.43
C THR A 474 -5.62 11.92 14.56
N ILE A 475 -6.18 12.70 15.49
CA ILE A 475 -7.65 12.83 15.66
C ILE A 475 -8.31 13.39 14.39
N LYS A 476 -7.71 14.39 13.72
CA LYS A 476 -8.22 14.92 12.45
C LYS A 476 -8.23 13.86 11.35
N GLU A 477 -7.18 13.05 11.24
CA GLU A 477 -7.06 12.00 10.23
C GLU A 477 -8.05 10.86 10.44
N TRP A 478 -8.19 10.38 11.69
CA TRP A 478 -9.21 9.40 12.06
C TRP A 478 -10.62 9.91 11.80
N ALA A 479 -10.92 11.18 12.13
CA ALA A 479 -12.21 11.80 11.85
C ALA A 479 -12.50 11.88 10.35
N ALA A 480 -11.52 12.29 9.53
CA ALA A 480 -11.65 12.32 8.07
C ALA A 480 -11.89 10.92 7.49
N GLN A 481 -11.10 9.91 7.91
CA GLN A 481 -11.26 8.52 7.46
C GLN A 481 -12.62 7.94 7.87
N ALA A 482 -13.06 8.18 9.11
CA ALA A 482 -14.35 7.73 9.59
C ALA A 482 -15.53 8.44 8.88
N GLY A 483 -15.40 9.72 8.51
CA GLY A 483 -16.39 10.45 7.72
C GLY A 483 -16.53 9.91 6.30
N LEU A 484 -15.41 9.68 5.60
CA LEU A 484 -15.43 9.05 4.27
C LEU A 484 -15.99 7.62 4.33
N ASN A 485 -15.65 6.83 5.36
CA ASN A 485 -16.25 5.52 5.57
C ASN A 485 -17.76 5.59 5.88
N LEU A 486 -18.22 6.63 6.58
CA LEU A 486 -19.66 6.88 6.80
C LEU A 486 -20.38 7.16 5.47
N ALA A 487 -19.80 7.95 4.56
CA ALA A 487 -20.34 8.12 3.21
C ALA A 487 -20.38 6.80 2.43
N ARG A 488 -19.28 6.02 2.43
CA ARG A 488 -19.23 4.70 1.77
C ARG A 488 -20.35 3.76 2.24
N LEU A 489 -20.53 3.64 3.56
CA LEU A 489 -21.55 2.76 4.16
C LEU A 489 -22.98 3.28 3.92
N TYR A 490 -23.16 4.60 3.87
CA TYR A 490 -24.44 5.23 3.53
C TYR A 490 -24.82 4.94 2.07
N LEU A 491 -23.91 5.18 1.13
CA LEU A 491 -24.09 4.95 -0.31
C LEU A 491 -24.34 3.48 -0.64
N ALA A 492 -23.70 2.54 0.08
CA ALA A 492 -23.92 1.10 -0.09
C ALA A 492 -25.31 0.59 0.38
N GLY A 493 -26.29 1.48 0.63
CA GLY A 493 -27.63 1.13 1.10
C GLY A 493 -27.69 0.65 2.56
N LYS A 494 -26.55 0.64 3.27
CA LYS A 494 -26.44 0.18 4.66
C LYS A 494 -26.77 1.25 5.68
N GLY A 495 -27.40 2.35 5.25
CA GLY A 495 -27.93 3.42 6.11
C GLY A 495 -28.96 3.00 7.18
N ARG A 496 -29.39 1.72 7.20
CA ARG A 496 -30.16 1.10 8.29
C ARG A 496 -29.32 0.53 9.43
N LEU A 497 -28.06 0.96 9.57
CA LEU A 497 -27.21 0.61 10.71
C LEU A 497 -27.88 1.06 12.03
N LYS A 498 -28.56 0.12 12.72
CA LYS A 498 -28.89 0.26 14.15
C LYS A 498 -27.62 0.61 14.90
N ASP A 499 -27.73 1.39 15.98
CA ASP A 499 -26.59 1.70 16.85
C ASP A 499 -25.96 0.39 17.37
N ARG A 500 -24.83 0.02 16.74
CA ARG A 500 -23.84 -0.88 17.30
C ARG A 500 -22.66 0.01 17.67
N THR A 501 -22.60 0.26 18.98
CA THR A 501 -21.60 0.97 19.77
C THR A 501 -20.20 0.94 19.18
#